data_AF-A0AAE1P4D7-F1
#
_entry.id   AF-A0AAE1P4D7-F1
#
_cell.length_a   1.000
_cell.length_b   1.000
_cell.length_c   1.000
_cell.angle_alpha   90.00
_cell.angle_beta   90.00
_cell.angle_gamma   90.00
#
_symmetry.space_group_name_H-M   'P 1'
#
loop_
_entity.id
_entity.type
_entity.pdbx_description
1 polymer ?
#
loop_
_entity_poly.entity_id
_entity_poly.type
_entity_poly.pdbx_seq_one_letter_code
_entity_poly.pdbx_strand_id
1 'polypeptide(L)'
;MEILLATRYTDKTGYTPIHISTTKYRLFSGNSMGIRPGALFLRRFHLTRQRLQEAGLISFWTDDVLNSRKILIRKEQRLTEQFDELASITQDERQVVLGVQQLLGAFLMLAMGSILACLFLIAELFGSINN
;
A
#
# COMPACT_ATOMS: atom_id res chain seq x y z
N MET A 1 -14.53 -20.79 1.80
CA MET A 1 -13.78 -20.05 2.84
C MET A 1 -13.50 -18.59 2.47
N GLU A 2 -13.55 -18.22 1.19
CA GLU A 2 -13.35 -16.83 0.71
C GLU A 2 -14.56 -15.93 1.04
N ILE A 3 -15.77 -16.47 0.90
CA ILE A 3 -17.06 -15.77 1.17
C ILE A 3 -17.22 -15.35 2.65
N LEU A 4 -16.64 -16.12 3.60
CA LEU A 4 -16.72 -15.82 5.05
C LEU A 4 -15.73 -14.72 5.48
N LEU A 5 -14.63 -14.56 4.75
CA LEU A 5 -13.66 -13.49 5.00
C LEU A 5 -14.16 -12.18 4.38
N ALA A 6 -14.70 -12.21 3.15
CA ALA A 6 -15.30 -11.03 2.54
C ALA A 6 -16.42 -10.45 3.43
N THR A 7 -17.31 -11.28 3.94
CA THR A 7 -18.43 -10.80 4.80
C THR A 7 -18.01 -10.20 6.14
N ARG A 8 -16.84 -10.55 6.71
CA ARG A 8 -16.35 -10.00 7.99
C ARG A 8 -15.37 -8.83 7.84
N TYR A 9 -14.74 -8.70 6.68
CA TYR A 9 -13.66 -7.75 6.46
C TYR A 9 -14.00 -6.70 5.40
N THR A 10 -15.04 -6.91 4.59
CA THR A 10 -15.49 -5.98 3.56
C THR A 10 -16.70 -5.18 4.07
N ASP A 11 -16.65 -3.86 3.89
CA ASP A 11 -17.77 -2.97 4.21
C ASP A 11 -18.93 -3.17 3.20
N LYS A 12 -20.12 -2.65 3.52
CA LYS A 12 -21.32 -2.70 2.66
C LYS A 12 -21.08 -2.11 1.26
N THR A 13 -20.07 -1.25 1.12
CA THR A 13 -19.62 -0.61 -0.11
C THR A 13 -18.64 -1.47 -0.93
N GLY A 14 -18.29 -2.67 -0.48
CA GLY A 14 -17.30 -3.53 -1.14
C GLY A 14 -15.84 -3.20 -0.79
N TYR A 15 -15.60 -2.21 0.08
CA TYR A 15 -14.26 -1.82 0.46
C TYR A 15 -13.67 -2.74 1.54
N THR A 16 -12.47 -3.29 1.29
CA THR A 16 -11.77 -4.17 2.24
C THR A 16 -10.47 -3.48 2.70
N PRO A 17 -10.39 -2.98 3.95
CA PRO A 17 -9.25 -2.19 4.44
C PRO A 17 -7.97 -3.01 4.66
N ILE A 18 -8.02 -4.33 4.42
CA ILE A 18 -6.88 -5.23 4.56
C ILE A 18 -6.75 -6.00 3.24
N HIS A 19 -5.67 -5.75 2.50
CA HIS A 19 -5.35 -6.47 1.28
C HIS A 19 -4.72 -7.82 1.63
N ILE A 20 -5.48 -8.91 1.50
CA ILE A 20 -4.98 -10.28 1.66
C ILE A 20 -4.73 -10.84 0.25
N SER A 21 -3.50 -11.25 -0.07
CA SER A 21 -3.21 -11.81 -1.40
C SER A 21 -4.01 -13.09 -1.64
N THR A 22 -4.56 -13.24 -2.84
CA THR A 22 -5.30 -14.43 -3.29
C THR A 22 -4.42 -15.67 -3.46
N THR A 23 -3.10 -15.48 -3.54
CA THR A 23 -2.12 -16.57 -3.55
C THR A 23 -2.05 -17.24 -2.19
N LYS A 24 -2.74 -18.39 -2.07
CA LYS A 24 -2.56 -19.31 -0.95
C LYS A 24 -1.17 -19.94 -1.03
N TYR A 25 -0.15 -19.26 -0.53
CA TYR A 25 1.08 -19.94 -0.18
C TYR A 25 0.74 -20.94 0.93
N ARG A 26 1.05 -22.23 0.72
CA ARG A 26 1.15 -23.20 1.83
C ARG A 26 2.39 -22.85 2.65
N LEU A 27 2.40 -21.66 3.25
CA LEU A 27 3.31 -21.37 4.33
C LEU A 27 2.72 -22.11 5.53
N PHE A 28 3.27 -23.30 5.79
CA PHE A 28 3.28 -23.85 7.15
C PHE A 28 4.20 -22.96 8.02
N SER A 29 4.01 -21.64 7.99
CA SER A 29 4.65 -20.71 8.92
C SER A 29 3.80 -20.67 10.17
N GLY A 30 3.70 -21.82 10.84
CA GLY A 30 3.30 -21.79 12.23
C GLY A 30 4.31 -20.90 12.95
N ASN A 31 3.85 -19.86 13.63
CA ASN A 31 4.69 -19.08 14.53
C ASN A 31 5.21 -20.04 15.60
N SER A 32 6.44 -20.53 15.41
CA SER A 32 7.09 -21.43 16.33
C SER A 32 7.98 -20.61 17.24
N MET A 33 7.85 -20.85 18.54
CA MET A 33 8.72 -20.24 19.53
C MET A 33 9.95 -21.14 19.66
N GLY A 34 11.12 -20.62 19.30
CA GLY A 34 12.39 -21.31 19.51
C GLY A 34 12.70 -21.36 21.01
N ILE A 35 12.78 -22.56 21.60
CA ILE A 35 13.13 -22.75 23.01
C ILE A 35 14.37 -23.63 23.09
N ARG A 36 15.30 -23.27 23.96
CA ARG A 36 16.54 -24.04 24.19
C ARG A 36 16.19 -25.45 24.69
N PRO A 37 16.83 -26.51 24.16
CA PRO A 37 16.65 -27.86 24.68
C PRO A 37 17.07 -27.91 26.16
N GLY A 38 16.25 -28.56 27.00
CA GLY A 38 16.48 -28.66 28.44
C GLY A 38 15.94 -27.50 29.29
N ALA A 39 15.14 -26.58 28.73
CA ALA A 39 14.52 -25.51 29.51
C ALA A 39 13.61 -26.07 30.63
N LEU A 40 13.86 -25.63 31.87
CA LEU A 40 13.24 -26.11 33.11
C LEU A 40 11.71 -25.98 33.18
N PHE A 41 11.09 -25.17 32.31
CA PHE A 41 9.64 -24.91 32.34
C PHE A 41 8.92 -25.23 31.02
N LEU A 42 9.59 -25.90 30.08
CA LEU A 42 9.04 -26.19 28.75
C LEU A 42 7.69 -26.92 28.83
N ARG A 43 7.60 -27.94 29.68
CA ARG A 43 6.37 -28.74 29.86
C ARG A 43 5.21 -27.91 30.42
N ARG A 44 5.46 -27.09 31.43
CA ARG A 44 4.43 -26.22 32.01
C ARG A 44 3.98 -25.17 31.00
N PHE A 45 4.93 -24.58 30.28
CA PHE A 45 4.65 -23.62 29.22
C PHE A 45 3.73 -24.20 28.13
N HIS A 46 4.03 -25.40 27.63
CA HIS A 46 3.18 -26.04 26.62
C HIS A 46 1.76 -26.33 27.11
N LEU A 47 1.62 -26.81 28.35
CA LEU A 47 0.31 -27.06 28.96
C LEU A 47 -0.50 -25.76 29.11
N THR A 48 0.13 -24.69 29.59
CA THR A 48 -0.53 -23.38 29.69
C THR A 48 -0.92 -22.88 28.30
N ARG A 49 -0.03 -22.96 27.31
CA ARG A 49 -0.33 -22.55 25.93
C ARG A 49 -1.53 -23.31 25.37
N GLN A 50 -1.59 -24.62 25.58
CA GLN A 50 -2.72 -25.43 25.14
C GLN A 50 -4.02 -24.97 25.82
N ARG A 51 -4.02 -24.75 27.13
CA ARG A 51 -5.19 -24.24 27.86
C ARG A 51 -5.64 -22.86 27.36
N LEU A 52 -4.71 -21.96 27.07
CA LEU A 52 -5.03 -20.65 26.50
C LEU A 52 -5.64 -20.75 25.10
N GLN A 53 -5.19 -21.73 24.31
CA GLN A 53 -5.77 -22.03 23.00
C GLN A 53 -7.18 -22.62 23.12
N GLU A 54 -7.38 -23.59 24.01
CA GLU A 54 -8.69 -24.21 24.28
C GLU A 54 -9.69 -23.22 24.88
N ALA A 55 -9.21 -22.27 25.70
CA ALA A 55 -10.03 -21.18 26.23
C ALA A 55 -10.41 -20.12 25.18
N GLY A 56 -9.92 -20.24 23.93
CA GLY A 56 -10.21 -19.28 22.86
C GLY A 56 -9.54 -17.91 23.04
N LEU A 57 -8.57 -17.79 23.95
CA LEU A 57 -7.92 -16.50 24.24
C LEU A 57 -7.07 -16.03 23.06
N ILE A 58 -6.45 -16.97 22.34
CA ILE A 58 -5.65 -16.67 21.13
C ILE A 58 -6.55 -16.06 20.05
N SER A 59 -7.72 -16.64 19.79
CA SER A 59 -8.70 -16.07 18.84
C SER A 59 -9.18 -14.70 19.29
N PHE A 60 -9.50 -14.54 20.58
CA PHE A 60 -9.96 -13.27 21.12
C PHE A 60 -8.93 -12.14 20.92
N TRP A 61 -7.66 -12.37 21.27
CA TRP A 61 -6.62 -11.36 21.06
C TRP A 61 -6.33 -11.08 19.58
N THR A 62 -6.41 -12.11 18.74
CA THR A 62 -6.22 -11.93 17.29
C THR A 62 -7.31 -11.04 16.72
N ASP A 63 -8.57 -11.30 17.07
CA ASP A 63 -9.70 -10.49 16.64
C ASP A 63 -9.62 -9.06 17.20
N ASP A 64 -9.19 -8.89 18.45
CA ASP A 64 -9.02 -7.58 19.08
C ASP A 64 -7.94 -6.72 18.39
N VAL A 65 -6.79 -7.33 18.06
CA VAL A 65 -5.72 -6.67 17.30
C VAL A 65 -6.19 -6.28 15.90
N LEU A 66 -6.92 -7.17 15.21
CA LEU A 66 -7.46 -6.90 13.89
C LEU A 66 -8.51 -5.77 13.92
N ASN A 67 -9.38 -5.76 14.92
CA ASN A 67 -10.39 -4.72 15.09
C ASN A 67 -9.76 -3.36 15.41
N SER A 68 -8.78 -3.34 16.32
CA SER A 68 -8.00 -2.14 16.64
C SER A 68 -7.33 -1.57 15.39
N ARG A 69 -6.75 -2.44 14.54
CA ARG A 69 -6.10 -2.01 13.30
C ARG A 69 -7.10 -1.50 12.25
N LYS A 70 -8.27 -2.13 12.12
CA LYS A 70 -9.36 -1.63 11.27
C LYS A 70 -9.78 -0.21 11.67
N ILE A 71 -9.90 0.07 12.96
CA ILE A 71 -10.28 1.39 13.48
C ILE A 71 -9.20 2.42 13.14
N LEU A 72 -7.92 2.08 13.34
CA LEU A 72 -6.81 2.98 13.01
C LEU A 72 -6.78 3.32 11.52
N ILE A 73 -6.87 2.32 10.64
CA ILE A 73 -6.86 2.54 9.18
C ILE A 73 -8.05 3.41 8.75
N ARG A 74 -9.26 3.14 9.28
CA ARG A 74 -10.44 3.97 9.00
C ARG A 74 -10.25 5.41 9.49
N LYS A 75 -9.55 5.62 10.61
CA LYS A 75 -9.27 6.96 11.13
C LYS A 75 -8.24 7.69 10.27
N GLU A 76 -7.18 7.03 9.84
CA GLU A 76 -6.20 7.58 8.89
C GLU A 76 -6.86 7.97 7.57
N GLN A 77 -7.77 7.15 7.05
CA GLN A 77 -8.49 7.47 5.82
C GLN A 77 -9.41 8.67 5.95
N ARG A 78 -10.18 8.77 7.05
CA ARG A 78 -11.00 9.97 7.30
C ARG A 78 -10.15 11.23 7.41
N LEU A 79 -8.95 11.13 7.97
CA LEU A 79 -8.01 12.25 8.02
C LEU A 79 -7.56 12.62 6.60
N THR A 80 -7.17 11.65 5.78
CA THR A 80 -6.80 11.89 4.37
C THR A 80 -7.95 12.50 3.57
N GLU A 81 -9.16 11.96 3.68
CA GLU A 81 -10.37 12.49 3.03
C GLU A 81 -10.69 13.91 3.51
N GLN A 82 -10.52 14.21 4.80
CA GLN A 82 -10.66 15.57 5.32
C GLN A 82 -9.59 16.52 4.79
N PHE A 83 -8.34 16.06 4.62
CA PHE A 83 -7.29 16.86 3.98
C PHE A 83 -7.59 17.11 2.49
N ASP A 84 -8.13 16.12 1.78
CA ASP A 84 -8.54 16.25 0.39
C ASP A 84 -9.77 17.15 0.23
N GLU A 85 -10.74 17.10 1.16
CA GLU A 85 -11.87 18.03 1.22
C GLU A 85 -11.42 19.45 1.57
N LEU A 86 -10.48 19.62 2.50
CA LEU A 86 -9.93 20.93 2.80
C LEU A 86 -9.16 21.50 1.60
N ALA A 87 -8.41 20.65 0.89
CA ALA A 87 -7.73 21.02 -0.35
C ALA A 87 -8.73 21.38 -1.48
N SER A 88 -9.89 20.72 -1.55
CA SER A 88 -10.92 21.02 -2.54
C SER A 88 -11.73 22.27 -2.21
N ILE A 89 -11.96 22.58 -0.93
CA ILE A 89 -12.57 23.86 -0.51
C ILE A 89 -11.61 25.04 -0.81
N THR A 90 -10.31 24.81 -0.78
CA THR A 90 -9.30 25.82 -1.17
C THR A 90 -9.21 26.02 -2.70
N GLN A 91 -9.84 25.16 -3.52
CA GLN A 91 -9.81 25.24 -4.98
C GLN A 91 -10.81 26.24 -5.60
N ASP A 92 -11.71 26.85 -4.82
CA ASP A 92 -12.64 27.86 -5.35
C ASP A 92 -11.93 29.17 -5.75
N GLU A 93 -10.67 29.36 -5.33
CA GLU A 93 -9.73 30.32 -5.92
C GLU A 93 -8.73 29.62 -6.84
N ARG A 94 -9.23 29.15 -8.00
CA ARG A 94 -8.54 28.95 -9.29
C ARG A 94 -7.00 28.95 -9.31
N GLN A 95 -6.36 28.13 -8.48
CA GLN A 95 -4.97 27.73 -8.64
C GLN A 95 -4.94 26.22 -8.77
N VAL A 96 -4.97 25.78 -10.03
CA VAL A 96 -4.60 24.41 -10.38
C VAL A 96 -3.13 24.28 -10.05
N VAL A 97 -2.81 23.66 -8.93
CA VAL A 97 -1.44 23.26 -8.63
C VAL A 97 -1.13 22.09 -9.57
N LEU A 98 -0.58 22.41 -10.74
CA LEU A 98 -0.09 21.40 -11.68
C LEU A 98 1.03 20.63 -10.99
N GLY A 99 0.82 19.33 -10.80
CA GLY A 99 1.85 18.44 -10.29
C GLY A 99 3.07 18.47 -11.21
N VAL A 100 4.27 18.33 -10.62
CA VAL A 100 5.57 18.35 -11.33
C VAL A 100 5.62 17.36 -12.50
N GLN A 101 4.83 16.28 -12.45
CA GLN A 101 4.70 15.30 -13.53
C GLN A 101 4.14 15.89 -14.84
N GLN A 102 3.18 16.81 -14.76
CA GLN A 102 2.62 17.46 -15.95
C GLN A 102 3.63 18.45 -16.56
N LEU A 103 4.41 19.13 -15.71
CA LEU A 103 5.48 20.01 -16.13
C LEU A 103 6.63 19.25 -16.81
N LEU A 104 6.96 18.05 -16.32
CA LEU A 104 7.97 17.17 -16.91
C LEU A 104 7.64 16.78 -18.36
N GLY A 105 6.36 16.53 -18.65
CA GLY A 105 5.90 16.24 -20.02
C GLY A 105 6.12 17.41 -20.98
N ALA A 106 5.87 18.64 -20.53
CA ALA A 106 6.10 19.84 -21.34
C ALA A 106 7.59 20.07 -21.62
N PHE A 107 8.46 19.86 -20.63
CA PHE A 107 9.91 19.98 -20.82
C PHE A 107 10.47 18.91 -21.76
N LEU A 108 9.97 17.67 -21.70
CA LEU A 108 10.38 16.61 -22.62
C LEU A 108 10.01 16.93 -24.07
N MET A 109 8.80 17.44 -24.32
CA MET A 109 8.38 17.89 -25.65
C MET A 109 9.26 19.01 -26.20
N LEU A 110 9.60 20.00 -25.36
CA LEU A 110 10.45 21.11 -25.75
C LEU A 110 11.89 20.66 -26.07
N ALA A 111 12.46 19.81 -25.22
CA ALA A 111 13.79 19.24 -25.43
C ALA A 111 13.84 18.44 -26.74
N MET A 112 12.84 17.58 -26.98
CA MET A 112 12.76 16.78 -28.21
C MET A 112 12.66 17.66 -29.46
N GLY A 113 11.83 18.71 -29.43
CA GLY A 113 11.72 19.67 -30.52
C GLY A 113 13.05 20.40 -30.81
N SER A 114 13.75 20.82 -29.75
CA SER A 114 15.05 21.52 -29.90
C SER A 114 16.13 20.62 -30.53
N ILE A 115 16.20 19.35 -30.11
CA ILE A 115 17.15 18.38 -30.68
C ILE A 115 16.85 18.16 -32.17
N LEU A 116 15.58 18.00 -32.53
CA LEU A 116 15.16 17.75 -33.90
C LEU A 116 15.49 18.94 -34.82
N ALA A 117 15.28 20.16 -34.34
CA ALA A 117 15.65 21.39 -35.05
C ALA A 117 17.18 21.51 -35.24
N CYS A 118 17.97 21.18 -34.21
CA CYS A 118 19.43 21.18 -34.33
C CYS A 118 19.92 20.14 -35.34
N LEU A 119 19.34 18.94 -35.37
CA LEU A 119 19.69 17.91 -36.36
C LEU A 119 19.40 18.37 -37.79
N PHE A 120 18.28 19.05 -38.01
CA PHE A 120 17.94 19.62 -39.31
C PHE A 120 18.95 20.68 -39.76
N LEU A 121 19.32 21.62 -38.88
CA LEU A 121 20.31 22.64 -39.19
C LEU A 121 21.69 22.05 -39.49
N ILE A 122 22.09 21.01 -38.75
CA ILE A 122 23.34 20.30 -39.01
C ILE A 122 23.30 19.61 -40.38
N ALA A 123 22.19 18.96 -40.72
CA ALA A 123 22.01 18.31 -42.02
C ALA A 123 22.06 19.32 -43.18
N GLU A 124 21.42 20.48 -43.03
CA GLU A 124 21.49 21.56 -44.02
C GLU A 124 22.88 22.14 -44.16
N LEU A 125 23.60 22.34 -43.05
CA LEU A 125 24.98 22.85 -43.06
C LEU A 125 25.92 21.89 -43.81
N PHE A 126 25.85 20.59 -43.51
CA PHE A 126 26.65 19.58 -44.22
C PHE A 126 26.24 19.44 -45.68
N GLY A 127 24.94 19.54 -45.99
CA GLY A 127 24.44 19.54 -47.36
C GLY A 127 24.91 20.76 -48.17
N SER A 128 24.98 21.94 -47.53
CA SER A 128 25.44 23.17 -48.17
C SER A 128 26.96 23.25 -48.36
N ILE A 129 27.75 22.53 -47.56
CA ILE A 129 29.22 22.48 -47.71
C ILE A 129 29.63 21.54 -48.85
N ASN A 130 28.81 20.52 -49.13
CA ASN A 130 29.13 19.46 -50.08
C ASN A 130 28.61 19.73 -51.52
N ASN A 131 28.04 20.92 -51.76
CA ASN A 131 27.45 21.36 -53.02
C ASN A 131 28.06 22.71 -53.42
#